data_AF-W2KWS0-F1
#
_entry.id   AF-W2KWS0-F1
#
_cell.length_a   1.000
_cell.length_b   1.000
_cell.length_c   1.000
_cell.angle_alpha   90.00
_cell.angle_beta   90.00
_cell.angle_gamma   90.00
#
_symmetry.space_group_name_H-M   'P 1'
#
loop_
_entity.id
_entity.type
_entity.pdbx_description
1 polymer ?
#
loop_
_entity_poly.entity_id
_entity_poly.type
_entity_poly.pdbx_seq_one_letter_code
_entity_poly.pdbx_strand_id
1 'polypeptide(L)'
;MVTGTICFAADGCIIWSKHNCPGSWNDSDTSLGFRMKLLDPAYCPDERMNVVSDSAFPCSTAMTGRTLTPLKDGDLERIQPALRSSARTLHNAITSVRQAAEWGMGSVQKVYSRLNLPLPYDPKLRGLRLNILFRMANYRVRTVGISEIRTTFTGAMEISLLPGKWKVYLKNIG
;
A
#
# COMPACT_ATOMS: atom_id res chain seq x y z
N MET A 1 -17.71 4.75 9.01
CA MET A 1 -16.37 4.19 8.71
C MET A 1 -16.35 3.71 7.28
N VAL A 2 -15.30 4.02 6.52
CA VAL A 2 -15.05 3.39 5.22
C VAL A 2 -14.14 2.21 5.49
N THR A 3 -14.46 1.04 4.97
CA THR A 3 -13.61 -0.17 5.06
C THR A 3 -13.10 -0.53 3.68
N GLY A 4 -11.86 -1.02 3.58
CA GLY A 4 -11.29 -1.44 2.31
C GLY A 4 -9.77 -1.54 2.27
N THR A 5 -9.21 -1.52 1.08
CA THR A 5 -7.76 -1.57 0.87
C THR A 5 -7.40 -0.66 -0.29
N ILE A 6 -6.32 0.12 -0.14
CA ILE A 6 -5.74 0.99 -1.15
C ILE A 6 -4.32 0.52 -1.42
N CYS A 7 -3.92 0.62 -2.68
CA CYS A 7 -2.57 0.34 -3.12
C CYS A 7 -1.96 1.60 -3.75
N PHE A 8 -0.89 2.10 -3.16
CA PHE A 8 -0.17 3.28 -3.65
C PHE A 8 1.06 2.86 -4.45
N ALA A 9 1.31 3.53 -5.57
CA ALA A 9 2.56 3.44 -6.29
C ALA A 9 3.64 4.34 -5.68
N ALA A 10 4.90 4.10 -6.05
CA ALA A 10 6.06 4.88 -5.59
C ALA A 10 6.02 6.36 -6.01
N ASP A 11 5.24 6.71 -7.04
CA ASP A 11 4.98 8.10 -7.41
C ASP A 11 3.90 8.78 -6.53
N GLY A 12 3.31 8.03 -5.61
CA GLY A 12 2.25 8.48 -4.72
C GLY A 12 0.84 8.31 -5.28
N CYS A 13 0.68 7.80 -6.50
CA CYS A 13 -0.65 7.56 -7.07
C CYS A 13 -1.29 6.30 -6.48
N ILE A 14 -2.60 6.34 -6.27
CA ILE A 14 -3.42 5.15 -6.04
C ILE A 14 -3.52 4.36 -7.34
N ILE A 15 -2.99 3.15 -7.38
CA ILE A 15 -3.03 2.27 -8.56
C ILE A 15 -4.06 1.16 -8.45
N TRP A 16 -4.53 0.88 -7.24
CA TRP A 16 -5.59 -0.08 -6.99
C TRP A 16 -6.33 0.29 -5.71
N SER A 17 -7.63 0.02 -5.66
CA SER A 17 -8.41 0.14 -4.43
C SER A 17 -9.63 -0.77 -4.45
N LYS A 18 -9.95 -1.37 -3.31
CA LYS A 18 -11.25 -1.96 -3.01
C LYS A 18 -11.80 -1.22 -1.80
N HIS A 19 -12.97 -0.64 -1.90
CA HIS A 19 -13.56 0.17 -0.83
C HIS A 19 -15.04 -0.14 -0.70
N ASN A 20 -15.69 0.47 0.29
CA ASN A 20 -17.11 0.23 0.56
C ASN A 20 -17.38 -1.25 0.92
N CYS A 21 -16.43 -1.88 1.60
CA CYS A 21 -16.50 -3.29 1.94
C CYS A 21 -17.51 -3.54 3.09
N PRO A 22 -18.06 -4.76 3.20
CA PRO A 22 -18.77 -5.17 4.41
C PRO A 22 -17.91 -4.97 5.67
N GLY A 23 -18.54 -4.59 6.79
CA GLY A 23 -17.82 -4.40 8.06
C GLY A 23 -17.19 -5.68 8.63
N SER A 24 -17.65 -6.86 8.17
CA SER A 24 -17.12 -8.17 8.56
C SER A 24 -15.87 -8.60 7.79
N TRP A 25 -15.51 -7.89 6.72
CA TRP A 25 -14.35 -8.26 5.89
C TRP A 25 -13.04 -7.86 6.55
N ASN A 26 -12.10 -8.79 6.58
CA ASN A 26 -10.75 -8.55 7.07
C ASN A 26 -9.78 -8.14 5.93
N ASP A 27 -8.50 -7.96 6.26
CA ASP A 27 -7.46 -7.62 5.30
C ASP A 27 -7.26 -8.67 4.20
N SER A 28 -7.53 -9.95 4.47
CA SER A 28 -7.53 -11.02 3.46
C SER A 28 -8.60 -10.79 2.39
N ASP A 29 -9.83 -10.54 2.85
CA ASP A 29 -11.03 -10.44 2.01
C ASP A 29 -10.96 -9.19 1.14
N THR A 30 -10.51 -8.09 1.76
CA THR A 30 -10.38 -6.80 1.10
C THR A 30 -9.23 -6.79 0.09
N SER A 31 -8.10 -7.47 0.35
CA SER A 31 -6.94 -7.53 -0.56
C SER A 31 -6.96 -8.66 -1.61
N LEU A 32 -7.87 -9.63 -1.53
CA LEU A 32 -7.86 -10.81 -2.41
C LEU A 32 -7.74 -10.46 -3.90
N GLY A 33 -8.56 -9.52 -4.37
CA GLY A 33 -8.54 -9.10 -5.78
C GLY A 33 -7.25 -8.41 -6.21
N PHE A 34 -6.53 -7.77 -5.29
CA PHE A 34 -5.20 -7.23 -5.56
C PHE A 34 -4.18 -8.36 -5.68
N ARG A 35 -4.18 -9.31 -4.74
CA ARG A 35 -3.26 -10.46 -4.74
C ARG A 35 -3.40 -11.31 -6.01
N MET A 36 -4.63 -11.52 -6.49
CA MET A 36 -4.86 -12.22 -7.76
C MET A 36 -4.24 -11.48 -8.95
N LYS A 37 -4.39 -10.15 -9.02
CA LYS A 37 -3.74 -9.34 -10.08
C LYS A 37 -2.22 -9.28 -9.95
N LEU A 38 -1.69 -9.34 -8.73
CA LEU A 38 -0.24 -9.36 -8.50
C LEU A 38 0.40 -10.67 -8.99
N LEU A 39 -0.35 -11.78 -8.97
CA LEU A 39 0.12 -13.08 -9.47
C LEU A 39 -0.12 -13.31 -10.96
N ASP A 40 -1.09 -12.61 -11.53
CA ASP A 40 -1.46 -12.79 -12.92
C ASP A 40 -0.45 -12.08 -13.84
N PRO A 41 0.31 -12.81 -14.69
CA PRO A 41 1.29 -12.22 -15.60
C PRO A 41 0.68 -11.24 -16.61
N ALA A 42 -0.62 -11.32 -16.87
CA ALA A 42 -1.30 -10.35 -17.74
C ALA A 42 -1.36 -8.95 -17.11
N TYR A 43 -1.38 -8.85 -15.76
CA TYR A 43 -1.40 -7.58 -15.04
C TYR A 43 -0.03 -7.23 -14.45
N CYS A 44 0.74 -8.23 -14.01
CA CYS A 44 2.07 -8.07 -13.43
C CYS A 44 3.07 -9.03 -14.09
N PRO A 45 3.52 -8.73 -15.33
CA PRO A 45 4.42 -9.61 -16.07
C PRO A 45 5.83 -9.67 -15.48
N ASP A 46 6.21 -8.69 -14.66
CA ASP A 46 7.51 -8.63 -14.00
C ASP A 46 7.45 -9.32 -12.63
N GLU A 47 8.04 -10.51 -12.53
CA GLU A 47 8.15 -11.28 -11.29
C GLU A 47 9.00 -10.58 -10.20
N ARG A 48 9.69 -9.48 -10.54
CA ARG A 48 10.42 -8.63 -9.60
C ARG A 48 9.59 -7.47 -9.03
N MET A 49 8.38 -7.26 -9.54
CA MET A 49 7.44 -6.28 -9.01
C MET A 49 6.72 -6.81 -7.77
N ASN A 50 7.16 -6.35 -6.61
CA ASN A 50 6.64 -6.80 -5.34
C ASN A 50 5.89 -5.67 -4.62
N VAL A 51 5.12 -6.04 -3.61
CA VAL A 51 4.32 -5.13 -2.78
C VAL A 51 4.84 -5.14 -1.36
N VAL A 52 4.86 -3.97 -0.72
CA VAL A 52 5.04 -3.88 0.73
C VAL A 52 3.66 -3.79 1.38
N SER A 53 3.40 -4.53 2.45
CA SER A 53 2.13 -4.48 3.18
C SER A 53 2.32 -4.56 4.69
N ASP A 54 1.27 -4.23 5.43
CA ASP A 54 1.20 -4.53 6.85
C ASP A 54 1.14 -6.05 7.09
N SER A 55 1.56 -6.50 8.28
CA SER A 55 1.58 -7.91 8.66
C SER A 55 0.20 -8.54 8.81
N ALA A 56 -0.85 -7.73 8.90
CA ALA A 56 -2.24 -8.18 8.94
C ALA A 56 -2.76 -8.66 7.56
N PHE A 57 -2.09 -8.26 6.47
CA PHE A 57 -2.38 -8.80 5.15
C PHE A 57 -1.81 -10.22 5.03
N PRO A 58 -2.63 -11.21 4.68
CA PRO A 58 -2.17 -12.59 4.62
C PRO A 58 -1.28 -12.84 3.40
N CYS A 59 -0.08 -13.34 3.68
CA CYS A 59 0.80 -13.95 2.70
C CYS A 59 0.47 -15.45 2.59
N SER A 60 -0.13 -15.87 1.48
CA SER A 60 -0.17 -17.29 1.12
C SER A 60 1.20 -17.75 0.61
N THR A 61 1.41 -19.07 0.49
CA THR A 61 2.63 -19.61 -0.13
C THR A 61 2.86 -19.06 -1.54
N ALA A 62 1.78 -18.83 -2.30
CA ALA A 62 1.85 -18.19 -3.62
C ALA A 62 2.34 -16.74 -3.57
N MET A 63 2.18 -16.03 -2.44
CA MET A 63 2.67 -14.67 -2.21
C MET A 63 4.12 -14.61 -1.69
N THR A 64 4.76 -15.76 -1.47
CA THR A 64 6.15 -15.83 -0.99
C THR A 64 7.07 -15.06 -1.95
N GLY A 65 7.85 -14.12 -1.41
CA GLY A 65 8.74 -13.27 -2.19
C GLY A 65 8.04 -12.12 -2.95
N ARG A 66 6.71 -12.16 -3.09
CA ARG A 66 5.90 -11.13 -3.77
C ARG A 66 5.39 -10.04 -2.82
N THR A 67 5.12 -10.42 -1.57
CA THR A 67 4.69 -9.50 -0.51
C THR A 67 5.73 -9.42 0.58
N LEU A 68 6.18 -8.22 0.89
CA LEU A 68 7.08 -7.92 2.00
C LEU A 68 6.32 -7.32 3.16
N THR A 69 6.48 -7.90 4.34
CA THR A 69 5.92 -7.41 5.60
C THR A 69 7.04 -7.10 6.58
N PRO A 70 6.83 -6.16 7.53
CA PRO A 70 7.80 -5.93 8.58
C PRO A 70 8.03 -7.20 9.40
N LEU A 71 9.30 -7.46 9.76
CA LEU A 71 9.64 -8.46 10.79
C LEU A 71 8.86 -8.22 12.08
N LYS A 72 8.43 -9.29 12.75
CA LYS A 72 7.83 -9.20 14.09
C LYS A 72 8.91 -9.09 15.16
N ASP A 73 8.51 -8.68 16.36
CA ASP A 73 9.41 -8.61 17.50
C ASP A 73 10.06 -9.96 17.79
N GLY A 74 11.39 -9.95 17.93
CA GLY A 74 12.20 -11.14 18.19
C GLY A 74 12.53 -11.97 16.94
N ASP A 75 11.91 -11.73 15.77
CA ASP A 75 12.26 -12.49 14.55
C ASP A 75 13.69 -12.23 14.09
N LEU A 76 14.19 -11.01 14.30
CA LEU A 76 15.55 -10.67 13.94
C LEU A 76 16.61 -11.49 14.70
N GLU A 77 16.34 -11.83 15.97
CA GLU A 77 17.25 -12.66 16.78
C GLU A 77 17.25 -14.13 16.34
N ARG A 78 16.18 -14.58 15.69
CA ARG A 78 16.08 -15.92 15.11
C ARG A 78 16.83 -16.05 13.78
N ILE A 79 17.16 -14.93 13.13
CA ILE A 79 17.93 -14.91 11.89
C ILE A 79 19.42 -15.17 12.20
N GLN A 80 20.08 -15.91 11.31
CA GLN A 80 21.51 -16.20 11.36
C GLN A 80 22.31 -14.89 11.60
N PRO A 81 23.27 -14.85 12.55
CA PRO A 81 23.97 -13.63 12.93
C PRO A 81 24.55 -12.83 11.74
N ALA A 82 25.12 -13.53 10.76
CA ALA A 82 25.71 -12.93 9.56
C ALA A 82 24.70 -12.17 8.67
N LEU A 83 23.40 -12.49 8.73
CA LEU A 83 22.35 -11.91 7.90
C LEU A 83 21.53 -10.83 8.64
N ARG A 84 21.74 -10.65 9.96
CA ARG A 84 20.93 -9.73 10.78
C ARG A 84 21.05 -8.27 10.34
N SER A 85 22.23 -7.83 9.90
CA SER A 85 22.43 -6.46 9.40
C SER A 85 21.56 -6.19 8.17
N SER A 86 21.64 -7.06 7.16
CA SER A 86 20.83 -6.96 5.93
C SER A 86 19.33 -7.06 6.22
N ALA A 87 18.92 -7.99 7.10
CA ALA A 87 17.53 -8.12 7.52
C ALA A 87 17.00 -6.87 8.22
N ARG A 88 17.83 -6.21 9.07
CA ARG A 88 17.47 -4.96 9.74
C ARG A 88 17.33 -3.81 8.74
N THR A 89 18.23 -3.70 7.76
CA THR A 89 18.12 -2.70 6.68
C THR A 89 16.82 -2.87 5.90
N LEU A 90 16.48 -4.11 5.52
CA LEU A 90 15.23 -4.42 4.83
C LEU A 90 14.01 -4.08 5.69
N HIS A 91 14.03 -4.43 6.98
CA HIS A 91 12.95 -4.08 7.91
C HIS A 91 12.76 -2.55 8.02
N ASN A 92 13.83 -1.79 8.18
CA ASN A 92 13.77 -0.32 8.24
C ASN A 92 13.21 0.26 6.94
N ALA A 93 13.61 -0.30 5.80
CA ALA A 93 13.11 0.09 4.49
C ALA A 93 11.59 -0.13 4.37
N ILE A 94 11.12 -1.33 4.73
CA ILE A 94 9.69 -1.69 4.76
C ILE A 94 8.92 -0.73 5.68
N THR A 95 9.44 -0.46 6.88
CA THR A 95 8.82 0.46 7.85
C THR A 95 8.74 1.89 7.33
N SER A 96 9.77 2.36 6.61
CA SER A 96 9.76 3.69 5.99
C SER A 96 8.68 3.81 4.90
N VAL A 97 8.58 2.81 4.01
CA VAL A 97 7.53 2.75 2.98
C VAL A 97 6.13 2.74 3.62
N ARG A 98 5.96 1.98 4.71
CA ARG A 98 4.74 1.90 5.50
C ARG A 98 4.32 3.28 6.01
N GLN A 99 5.22 4.01 6.67
CA GLN A 99 4.97 5.36 7.17
C GLN A 99 4.63 6.34 6.05
N ALA A 100 5.32 6.25 4.91
CA ALA A 100 5.04 7.10 3.77
C ALA A 100 3.60 6.92 3.24
N ALA A 101 3.12 5.68 3.20
CA ALA A 101 1.76 5.39 2.82
C ALA A 101 0.72 5.76 3.88
N GLU A 102 1.09 5.81 5.16
CA GLU A 102 0.25 6.44 6.20
C GLU A 102 0.01 7.91 5.89
N TRP A 103 1.05 8.65 5.51
CA TRP A 103 0.92 10.05 5.08
C TRP A 103 0.12 10.20 3.79
N GLY A 104 0.33 9.30 2.81
CA GLY A 104 -0.46 9.27 1.58
C GLY A 104 -1.96 9.10 1.86
N MET A 105 -2.34 8.19 2.75
CA MET A 105 -3.72 8.02 3.20
C MET A 105 -4.25 9.27 3.92
N GLY A 106 -3.44 9.87 4.79
CA GLY A 106 -3.79 11.13 5.47
C GLY A 106 -4.04 12.27 4.48
N SER A 107 -3.30 12.34 3.38
CA SER A 107 -3.49 13.31 2.31
C SER A 107 -4.87 13.15 1.64
N VAL A 108 -5.28 11.91 1.34
CA VAL A 108 -6.60 11.59 0.79
C VAL A 108 -7.72 12.00 1.75
N GLN A 109 -7.59 11.69 3.04
CA GLN A 109 -8.56 12.06 4.07
C GLN A 109 -8.67 13.57 4.25
N LYS A 110 -7.54 14.29 4.23
CA LYS A 110 -7.50 15.76 4.31
C LYS A 110 -8.21 16.41 3.12
N VAL A 111 -8.05 15.89 1.91
CA VAL A 111 -8.78 16.40 0.73
C VAL A 111 -10.28 16.20 0.92
N TYR A 112 -10.71 15.04 1.42
CA TYR A 112 -12.12 14.77 1.64
C TYR A 112 -12.74 15.67 2.73
N SER A 113 -12.05 15.86 3.87
CA SER A 113 -12.57 16.68 4.95
C SER A 113 -12.77 18.14 4.53
N ARG A 114 -11.96 18.64 3.59
CA ARG A 114 -12.12 19.99 3.01
C ARG A 114 -13.35 20.14 2.12
N LEU A 115 -13.86 19.07 1.54
CA LEU A 115 -15.10 19.11 0.74
C LEU A 115 -16.33 19.32 1.62
N ASN A 116 -16.24 19.04 2.92
CA ASN A 116 -17.36 19.13 3.88
C ASN A 116 -18.63 18.38 3.41
N LEU A 117 -18.44 17.29 2.66
CA LEU A 117 -19.54 16.44 2.17
C LEU A 117 -19.70 15.22 3.09
N PRO A 118 -20.92 14.92 3.57
CA PRO A 118 -21.14 13.69 4.32
C PRO A 118 -20.93 12.47 3.42
N LEU A 119 -20.54 11.32 3.97
CA LEU A 119 -20.57 10.08 3.20
C LEU A 119 -22.02 9.61 3.05
N PRO A 120 -22.52 9.37 1.82
CA PRO A 120 -23.88 8.87 1.60
C PRO A 120 -24.12 7.53 2.29
N TYR A 121 -25.36 7.28 2.73
CA TYR A 121 -25.76 5.95 3.21
C TYR A 121 -25.89 4.95 2.06
N ASP A 122 -26.47 5.37 0.92
CA ASP A 122 -26.59 4.54 -0.28
C ASP A 122 -25.21 3.99 -0.69
N PRO A 123 -25.01 2.66 -0.68
CA PRO A 123 -23.73 2.05 -1.03
C PRO A 123 -23.25 2.42 -2.44
N LYS A 124 -24.14 2.57 -3.42
CA LYS A 124 -23.75 2.90 -4.80
C LYS A 124 -23.22 4.33 -4.87
N LEU A 125 -23.96 5.27 -4.29
CA LEU A 125 -23.57 6.68 -4.25
C LEU A 125 -22.30 6.90 -3.42
N ARG A 126 -22.17 6.20 -2.29
CA ARG A 126 -20.97 6.19 -1.45
C ARG A 126 -19.76 5.69 -2.23
N GLY A 127 -19.89 4.55 -2.93
CA GLY A 127 -18.83 4.01 -3.77
C GLY A 127 -18.41 4.96 -4.89
N LEU A 128 -19.37 5.62 -5.55
CA LEU A 128 -19.07 6.62 -6.58
C LEU A 128 -18.29 7.80 -6.01
N ARG A 129 -18.72 8.33 -4.85
CA ARG A 129 -18.04 9.45 -4.19
C ARG A 129 -16.61 9.11 -3.80
N LEU A 130 -16.36 7.92 -3.27
CA LEU A 130 -15.03 7.44 -2.94
C LEU A 130 -14.14 7.25 -4.18
N ASN A 131 -14.70 6.72 -5.27
CA ASN A 131 -13.97 6.60 -6.54
C ASN A 131 -13.54 7.97 -7.10
N ILE A 132 -14.43 8.96 -7.05
CA ILE A 132 -14.10 10.33 -7.46
C ILE A 132 -13.00 10.90 -6.56
N LEU A 133 -13.10 10.73 -5.24
CA LEU A 133 -12.08 11.18 -4.29
C LEU A 133 -10.69 10.61 -4.61
N PHE A 134 -10.58 9.30 -4.83
CA PHE A 134 -9.29 8.67 -5.12
C PHE A 134 -8.71 9.14 -6.46
N ARG A 135 -9.56 9.36 -7.47
CA ARG A 135 -9.14 9.94 -8.75
C ARG A 135 -8.67 11.39 -8.61
N MET A 136 -9.35 12.19 -7.79
CA MET A 136 -8.94 13.57 -7.48
C MET A 136 -7.60 13.60 -6.72
N ALA A 137 -7.37 12.66 -5.80
CA ALA A 137 -6.07 12.52 -5.13
C ALA A 137 -4.95 12.25 -6.15
N ASN A 138 -5.17 11.32 -7.09
CA ASN A 138 -4.23 11.05 -8.17
C ASN A 138 -4.00 12.26 -9.08
N TYR A 139 -5.08 12.97 -9.44
CA TYR A 139 -4.97 14.20 -10.24
C TYR A 139 -4.08 15.23 -9.53
N ARG A 140 -4.31 15.47 -8.23
CA ARG A 140 -3.47 16.37 -7.43
C ARG A 140 -2.01 15.92 -7.41
N VAL A 141 -1.73 14.65 -7.14
CA VAL A 141 -0.35 14.12 -7.09
C VAL A 141 0.36 14.32 -8.43
N ARG A 142 -0.32 14.07 -9.55
CA ARG A 142 0.25 14.24 -10.90
C ARG A 142 0.47 15.70 -11.28
N THR A 143 -0.48 16.57 -10.97
CA THR A 143 -0.44 17.99 -11.37
C THR A 143 0.51 18.80 -10.49
N VAL A 144 0.49 18.57 -9.18
CA VAL A 144 1.32 19.32 -8.22
C VAL A 144 2.70 18.67 -8.06
N GLY A 145 2.81 17.36 -8.32
CA GLY A 145 4.05 16.61 -8.16
C GLY A 145 4.44 16.32 -6.71
N ILE A 146 3.65 16.80 -5.73
CA ILE A 146 3.90 16.62 -4.29
C ILE A 146 3.18 15.37 -3.79
N SER A 147 3.96 14.40 -3.32
CA SER A 147 3.50 13.25 -2.55
C SER A 147 4.59 12.84 -1.57
N GLU A 148 4.24 12.66 -0.31
CA GLU A 148 5.16 12.18 0.72
C GLU A 148 5.67 10.77 0.39
N ILE A 149 4.83 9.92 -0.23
CA ILE A 149 5.25 8.62 -0.77
C ILE A 149 6.36 8.82 -1.78
N ARG A 150 6.14 9.69 -2.78
CA ARG A 150 7.14 10.02 -3.79
C ARG A 150 8.44 10.51 -3.16
N THR A 151 8.38 11.41 -2.18
CA THR A 151 9.55 11.93 -1.48
C THR A 151 10.36 10.83 -0.79
N THR A 152 9.70 9.85 -0.14
CA THR A 152 10.39 8.69 0.46
C THR A 152 11.13 7.87 -0.60
N PHE A 153 10.54 7.71 -1.79
CA PHE A 153 11.17 6.97 -2.89
C PHE A 153 12.20 7.78 -3.70
N THR A 154 12.12 9.11 -3.72
CA THR A 154 13.06 9.98 -4.46
C THR A 154 14.20 10.54 -3.61
N GLY A 155 14.02 10.64 -2.30
CA GLY A 155 14.88 11.46 -1.42
C GLY A 155 15.91 10.73 -0.56
N ALA A 156 15.83 9.42 -0.35
CA ALA A 156 16.75 8.74 0.58
C ALA A 156 16.92 7.23 0.36
N MET A 157 16.41 6.68 -0.73
CA MET A 157 16.64 5.29 -1.09
C MET A 157 17.24 5.22 -2.47
N GLU A 158 18.54 4.96 -2.52
CA GLU A 158 19.06 4.08 -3.54
C GLU A 158 18.30 2.74 -3.39
N ILE A 159 17.24 2.56 -4.18
CA ILE A 159 16.46 1.32 -4.30
C ILE A 159 17.33 0.19 -4.92
N SER A 160 18.65 0.32 -4.90
CA SER A 160 19.63 -0.71 -5.25
C SER A 160 19.68 -1.84 -4.21
N LEU A 161 19.23 -1.59 -2.97
CA LEU A 161 19.34 -2.52 -1.83
C LEU A 161 18.13 -3.44 -1.61
N LEU A 162 17.00 -3.16 -2.27
CA LEU A 162 15.85 -4.06 -2.25
C LEU A 162 15.93 -4.93 -3.54
N PRO A 163 15.92 -6.27 -3.47
CA PRO A 163 16.08 -7.11 -4.67
C PRO A 163 14.86 -7.06 -5.62
N GLY A 164 14.83 -6.12 -6.57
CA GLY A 164 13.73 -5.98 -7.55
C GLY A 164 13.38 -4.53 -7.90
N LYS A 165 12.39 -4.31 -8.77
CA LYS A 165 11.84 -2.97 -9.06
C LYS A 165 10.61 -2.74 -8.18
N TRP A 166 10.81 -2.09 -7.05
CA TRP A 166 9.78 -1.87 -6.01
C TRP A 166 8.98 -0.64 -6.31
N LYS A 167 7.65 -0.79 -6.35
CA LYS A 167 6.80 0.32 -6.80
C LYS A 167 5.51 0.47 -6.02
N VAL A 168 5.20 -0.36 -5.03
CA VAL A 168 3.81 -0.43 -4.53
C VAL A 168 3.70 -0.75 -3.03
N TYR A 169 2.79 -0.06 -2.32
CA TYR A 169 2.39 -0.37 -0.94
C TYR A 169 0.89 -0.59 -0.79
N LEU A 170 0.49 -1.61 -0.02
CA LEU A 170 -0.89 -1.99 0.26
C LEU A 170 -1.31 -1.60 1.69
N LYS A 171 -2.42 -0.87 1.81
CA LYS A 171 -2.94 -0.31 3.06
C LYS A 171 -4.42 -0.56 3.27
N ASN A 172 -4.88 -0.84 4.48
CA ASN A 172 -6.31 -0.86 4.81
C ASN A 172 -6.88 0.57 4.90
N ILE A 173 -8.11 0.76 4.41
CA ILE A 173 -8.95 1.93 4.71
C ILE A 173 -9.72 1.58 5.98
N GLY A 174 -9.24 1.99 7.14
CA GLY A 174 -9.88 1.79 8.44
C GLY A 174 -9.67 3.01 9.32
#